data_AF-A0A9P7FQR1-F1
#
_entry.id   AF-A0A9P7FQR1-F1
#
_cell.length_a   1.000
_cell.length_b   1.000
_cell.length_c   1.000
_cell.angle_alpha   90.00
_cell.angle_beta   90.00
_cell.angle_gamma   90.00
#
_symmetry.space_group_name_H-M   'P 1'
#
loop_
_entity.id
_entity.type
_entity.pdbx_description
1 polymer ?
#
loop_
_entity_poly.entity_id
_entity_poly.type
_entity_poly.pdbx_seq_one_letter_code
_entity_poly.pdbx_strand_id
1 'polypeptide(L)'
;MSKHDSKLGQSTSSSVASAVSEKPFSGGFFDKSVAEFRKRYMKILLGGTLSLIVAILGVLSIFWGSIWKIPGTVPGWVVDFDGGLIGQTVSQTLTSTEVSRQSKVTWTVVSPSQFASLSDLTGALVEQKAWAAIAIHAGSTDRLQASYASPNASYDGTSAITFYGVEARNENA
;
A
#
# COMPACT_ATOMS: atom_id res chain seq x y z
N MET A 1 -68.64 -97.37 -4.39
CA MET A 1 -68.95 -96.87 -5.74
C MET A 1 -68.49 -95.42 -5.81
N SER A 2 -67.24 -95.15 -6.17
CA SER A 2 -66.72 -94.95 -7.54
C SER A 2 -66.89 -93.51 -8.05
N LYS A 3 -65.80 -92.74 -7.96
CA LYS A 3 -65.20 -91.88 -9.01
C LYS A 3 -64.01 -91.13 -8.36
N HIS A 4 -62.76 -91.53 -8.62
CA HIS A 4 -61.93 -90.99 -9.70
C HIS A 4 -62.07 -89.48 -9.86
N ASP A 5 -61.05 -88.73 -9.41
CA ASP A 5 -60.25 -87.95 -10.35
C ASP A 5 -58.86 -87.62 -9.77
N SER A 6 -57.87 -87.98 -10.58
CA SER A 6 -56.45 -87.76 -10.42
C SER A 6 -56.08 -86.42 -11.05
N LYS A 7 -55.36 -85.57 -10.32
CA LYS A 7 -54.46 -84.59 -10.93
C LYS A 7 -53.15 -84.54 -10.16
N LEU A 8 -52.16 -85.21 -10.74
CA LEU A 8 -50.74 -84.92 -10.56
C LEU A 8 -50.44 -83.47 -10.95
N GLY A 9 -49.46 -82.87 -10.27
CA GLY A 9 -48.81 -81.66 -10.75
C GLY A 9 -48.00 -80.96 -9.67
N GLN A 10 -46.88 -81.57 -9.26
CA GLN A 10 -45.79 -80.84 -8.61
C GLN A 10 -45.43 -79.60 -9.45
N SER A 11 -45.28 -78.45 -8.80
CA SER A 11 -44.28 -77.50 -9.27
C SER A 11 -43.62 -76.84 -8.07
N THR A 12 -42.45 -77.37 -7.80
CA THR A 12 -41.37 -76.85 -6.97
C THR A 12 -41.05 -75.38 -7.27
N SER A 13 -40.75 -74.65 -6.20
CA SER A 13 -39.69 -73.64 -6.09
C SER A 13 -39.60 -72.56 -7.17
N SER A 14 -39.78 -71.29 -6.77
CA SER A 14 -38.86 -70.20 -7.08
C SER A 14 -39.30 -68.89 -6.40
N SER A 15 -38.77 -68.66 -5.19
CA SER A 15 -38.62 -67.32 -4.64
C SER A 15 -37.59 -66.59 -5.52
N VAL A 16 -38.06 -65.86 -6.53
CA VAL A 16 -37.19 -64.98 -7.32
C VAL A 16 -37.11 -63.65 -6.58
N ALA A 17 -35.97 -63.45 -5.92
CA ALA A 17 -35.51 -62.16 -5.46
C ALA A 17 -35.65 -61.16 -6.62
N SER A 18 -36.47 -60.12 -6.42
CA SER A 18 -36.55 -59.01 -7.35
C SER A 18 -35.23 -58.25 -7.27
N ALA A 19 -34.30 -58.58 -8.16
CA ALA A 19 -33.14 -57.75 -8.45
C ALA A 19 -33.65 -56.41 -9.00
N VAL A 20 -33.56 -55.36 -8.18
CA VAL A 20 -33.79 -53.99 -8.64
C VAL A 20 -32.68 -53.68 -9.65
N SER A 21 -33.00 -53.79 -10.94
CA SER A 21 -32.13 -53.35 -12.02
C SER A 21 -32.09 -51.82 -12.00
N GLU A 22 -31.13 -51.26 -11.27
CA GLU A 22 -30.82 -49.84 -11.38
C GLU A 22 -30.20 -49.58 -12.76
N LYS A 23 -31.01 -49.05 -13.67
CA LYS A 23 -30.51 -48.54 -14.96
C LYS A 23 -29.43 -47.48 -14.68
N PRO A 24 -28.27 -47.52 -15.34
CA PRO A 24 -27.27 -46.47 -15.21
C PRO A 24 -27.88 -45.12 -15.59
N PHE A 25 -27.59 -44.09 -14.80
CA PHE A 25 -28.11 -42.74 -15.00
C PHE A 25 -27.77 -42.25 -16.42
N SER A 26 -28.80 -42.04 -17.23
CA SER A 26 -28.73 -41.60 -18.63
C SER A 26 -29.47 -40.26 -18.77
N GLY A 27 -29.02 -39.25 -18.03
CA GLY A 27 -29.58 -37.89 -18.10
C GLY A 27 -28.57 -36.90 -18.67
N GLY A 28 -28.96 -36.10 -19.65
CA GLY A 28 -28.13 -35.02 -20.20
C GLY A 28 -28.17 -33.77 -19.31
N PHE A 29 -27.21 -32.85 -19.50
CA PHE A 29 -27.13 -31.61 -18.70
C PHE A 29 -28.40 -30.76 -18.75
N PHE A 30 -29.26 -30.90 -19.77
CA PHE A 30 -30.52 -30.17 -19.92
C PHE A 30 -31.78 -30.96 -19.51
N ASP A 31 -31.63 -32.15 -18.93
CA ASP A 31 -32.78 -32.95 -18.51
C ASP A 31 -33.67 -32.18 -17.50
N LYS A 32 -34.99 -32.29 -17.64
CA LYS A 32 -35.97 -31.63 -16.75
C LYS A 32 -35.85 -32.14 -15.32
N SER A 33 -35.45 -33.41 -15.14
CA SER A 33 -35.24 -34.04 -13.83
C SER A 33 -34.23 -33.29 -12.94
N VAL A 34 -33.23 -32.63 -13.55
CA VAL A 34 -32.19 -31.88 -12.83
C VAL A 34 -32.33 -30.35 -12.95
N ALA A 35 -33.41 -29.85 -13.53
CA ALA A 35 -33.62 -28.42 -13.77
C ALA A 35 -33.65 -27.57 -12.48
N GLU A 36 -34.31 -28.07 -11.43
CA GLU A 36 -34.36 -27.39 -10.13
C GLU A 36 -32.99 -27.33 -9.44
N PHE A 37 -32.20 -28.40 -9.55
CA PHE A 37 -30.84 -28.43 -9.02
C PHE A 37 -29.91 -27.48 -9.78
N ARG A 38 -30.03 -27.41 -11.11
CA ARG A 38 -29.29 -26.42 -11.92
C ARG A 38 -29.61 -24.99 -11.52
N LYS A 39 -30.89 -24.68 -11.30
CA LYS A 39 -31.32 -23.34 -10.88
C LYS A 39 -30.74 -22.94 -9.53
N ARG A 40 -30.73 -23.87 -8.56
CA ARG A 40 -30.10 -23.65 -7.24
C ARG A 40 -28.59 -23.48 -7.36
N TYR A 41 -27.92 -24.36 -8.10
CA TYR A 41 -26.49 -24.27 -8.36
C TYR A 41 -26.10 -22.94 -9.02
N MET A 42 -26.80 -22.55 -10.08
CA MET A 42 -26.55 -21.30 -10.79
C MET A 42 -26.77 -20.08 -9.88
N LYS A 43 -27.78 -20.11 -9.00
CA LYS A 43 -28.03 -19.01 -8.06
C LYS A 43 -26.89 -18.85 -7.05
N ILE A 44 -26.35 -19.95 -6.54
CA ILE A 44 -25.22 -19.93 -5.59
C ILE A 44 -23.94 -19.48 -6.32
N LEU A 45 -23.67 -20.05 -7.49
CA LEU A 45 -22.48 -19.74 -8.27
C LEU A 45 -22.48 -18.28 -8.73
N LEU A 46 -23.61 -17.77 -9.24
CA LEU A 46 -23.74 -16.39 -9.67
C LEU A 46 -23.67 -15.43 -8.47
N GLY A 47 -24.32 -15.76 -7.35
CA GLY A 47 -24.26 -14.96 -6.12
C GLY A 47 -22.84 -14.86 -5.56
N GLY A 48 -22.12 -15.98 -5.46
CA GLY A 48 -20.73 -16.01 -5.00
C GLY A 48 -19.80 -15.28 -5.96
N THR A 49 -19.95 -15.48 -7.27
CA THR A 49 -19.15 -14.80 -8.30
C THR A 49 -19.36 -13.29 -8.26
N LEU A 50 -20.61 -12.82 -8.20
CA LEU A 50 -20.91 -11.39 -8.09
C LEU A 50 -20.36 -10.81 -6.78
N SER A 51 -20.50 -11.51 -5.66
CA SER A 51 -19.93 -11.06 -4.38
C SER A 51 -18.41 -10.91 -4.44
N LEU A 52 -17.72 -11.86 -5.10
CA LEU A 52 -16.27 -11.79 -5.27
C LEU A 52 -15.86 -10.64 -6.20
N ILE A 53 -16.59 -10.43 -7.31
CA ILE A 53 -16.35 -9.31 -8.22
C ILE A 53 -16.49 -7.98 -7.48
N VAL A 54 -17.56 -7.81 -6.69
CA VAL A 54 -17.78 -6.59 -5.89
C VAL A 54 -16.66 -6.40 -4.87
N ALA A 55 -16.22 -7.46 -4.19
CA ALA A 55 -15.12 -7.37 -3.24
C ALA A 55 -13.81 -6.94 -3.91
N ILE A 56 -13.47 -7.54 -5.06
CA ILE A 56 -12.27 -7.21 -5.84
C ILE A 56 -12.34 -5.76 -6.32
N LEU A 57 -13.45 -5.36 -6.95
CA LEU A 57 -13.62 -3.99 -7.44
C LEU A 57 -13.61 -2.97 -6.29
N GLY A 58 -14.16 -3.31 -5.12
CA GLY A 58 -14.12 -2.46 -3.94
C GLY A 58 -12.69 -2.21 -3.45
N VAL A 59 -11.90 -3.27 -3.29
CA VAL A 59 -10.49 -3.14 -2.89
C VAL A 59 -9.68 -2.38 -3.93
N LEU A 60 -9.85 -2.70 -5.22
CA LEU A 60 -9.16 -2.00 -6.30
C LEU A 60 -9.55 -0.52 -6.36
N SER A 61 -10.83 -0.18 -6.15
CA SER A 61 -11.28 1.21 -6.11
C SER A 61 -10.63 1.99 -4.97
N ILE A 62 -10.46 1.37 -3.79
CA ILE A 62 -9.75 1.99 -2.66
C ILE A 62 -8.27 2.17 -3.01
N PHE A 63 -7.63 1.13 -3.57
CA PHE A 63 -6.23 1.18 -3.99
C PHE A 63 -5.97 2.33 -4.97
N TRP A 64 -6.72 2.41 -6.06
CA TRP A 64 -6.57 3.48 -7.05
C TRP A 64 -6.97 4.85 -6.49
N GLY A 65 -8.00 4.91 -5.65
CA GLY A 65 -8.38 6.13 -4.94
C GLY A 65 -7.27 6.68 -4.05
N SER A 66 -6.48 5.81 -3.41
CA SER A 66 -5.36 6.22 -2.56
C SER A 66 -4.16 6.78 -3.34
N ILE A 67 -3.97 6.37 -4.60
CA ILE A 67 -2.81 6.77 -5.43
C ILE A 67 -3.16 7.93 -6.38
N TRP A 68 -4.44 8.21 -6.64
CA TRP A 68 -4.83 9.22 -7.63
C TRP A 68 -4.21 10.60 -7.39
N LYS A 69 -4.05 11.02 -6.14
CA LYS A 69 -3.50 12.35 -5.82
C LYS A 69 -2.21 12.25 -5.01
N ILE A 70 -1.11 11.97 -5.70
CA ILE A 70 0.23 12.12 -5.13
C ILE A 70 0.52 13.63 -5.04
N PRO A 71 0.77 14.20 -3.84
CA PRO A 71 1.15 15.61 -3.73
C PRO A 71 2.48 15.83 -4.47
N GLY A 72 2.51 16.82 -5.37
CA GLY A 72 3.66 17.06 -6.26
C GLY A 72 4.91 17.59 -5.55
N THR A 73 4.76 18.14 -4.34
CA THR A 73 5.85 18.60 -3.50
C THR A 73 5.59 18.34 -2.02
N VAL A 74 6.65 18.07 -1.27
CA VAL A 74 6.63 17.89 0.20
C VAL A 74 7.23 19.11 0.90
N PRO A 75 6.73 19.55 2.07
CA PRO A 75 7.27 20.70 2.78
C PRO A 75 8.62 20.37 3.43
N GLY A 76 9.61 21.23 3.21
CA GLY A 76 10.91 21.20 3.86
C GLY A 76 11.27 22.52 4.52
N TRP A 77 12.14 22.46 5.52
CA TRP A 77 12.58 23.62 6.28
C TRP A 77 14.05 23.95 6.02
N VAL A 78 14.35 25.24 5.97
CA VAL A 78 15.72 25.76 5.98
C VAL A 78 15.84 26.59 7.24
N VAL A 79 16.78 26.23 8.11
CA VAL A 79 17.02 26.90 9.39
C VAL A 79 18.43 27.45 9.36
N ASP A 80 18.53 28.77 9.39
CA ASP A 80 19.80 29.49 9.36
C ASP A 80 20.22 29.89 10.78
N PHE A 81 21.17 29.18 11.37
CA PHE A 81 21.80 29.57 12.64
C PHE A 81 23.06 30.43 12.44
N ASP A 82 23.52 30.62 11.19
CA ASP A 82 24.72 31.39 10.86
C ASP A 82 24.41 32.89 10.78
N GLY A 83 23.33 33.27 10.07
CA GLY A 83 22.94 34.67 9.84
C GLY A 83 23.93 35.47 8.98
N GLY A 84 25.06 34.88 8.60
CA GLY A 84 26.11 35.45 7.76
C GLY A 84 25.88 35.18 6.27
N LEU A 85 26.93 35.41 5.47
CA LEU A 85 26.90 35.28 4.02
C LEU A 85 26.48 33.87 3.58
N ILE A 86 27.01 32.83 4.22
CA ILE A 86 26.68 31.42 3.88
C ILE A 86 25.21 31.16 4.17
N GLY A 87 24.75 31.50 5.38
CA GLY A 87 23.36 31.32 5.80
C GLY A 87 22.36 31.99 4.86
N GLN A 88 22.60 33.26 4.53
CA GLN A 88 21.76 34.03 3.63
C GLN A 88 21.77 33.47 2.19
N THR A 89 22.95 33.13 1.66
CA THR A 89 23.09 32.62 0.29
C THR A 89 22.38 31.29 0.11
N VAL A 90 22.53 30.36 1.06
CA VAL A 90 21.89 29.05 1.03
C VAL A 90 20.37 29.20 1.15
N SER A 91 19.91 30.00 2.11
CA SER A 91 18.48 30.25 2.34
C SER A 91 17.80 30.87 1.11
N GLN A 92 18.43 31.87 0.48
CA GLN A 92 17.91 32.50 -0.74
C GLN A 92 17.92 31.55 -1.94
N THR A 93 18.99 30.75 -2.10
CA THR A 93 19.10 29.81 -3.21
C THR A 93 18.05 28.72 -3.13
N LEU A 94 17.85 28.12 -1.94
CA LEU A 94 16.85 27.06 -1.73
C LEU A 94 15.42 27.53 -1.89
N THR A 95 15.14 28.79 -1.54
CA THR A 95 13.82 29.41 -1.72
C THR A 95 13.64 30.10 -3.08
N SER A 96 14.67 30.10 -3.92
CA SER A 96 14.58 30.67 -5.26
C SER A 96 13.56 29.91 -6.12
N THR A 97 12.93 30.63 -7.04
CA THR A 97 11.93 30.07 -7.94
C THR A 97 12.49 28.94 -8.81
N GLU A 98 13.75 29.04 -9.23
CA GLU A 98 14.40 28.03 -10.08
C GLU A 98 14.58 26.71 -9.34
N VAL A 99 15.13 26.75 -8.12
CA VAL A 99 15.28 25.55 -7.28
C VAL A 99 13.90 25.00 -6.88
N SER A 100 12.95 25.86 -6.54
CA SER A 100 11.61 25.45 -6.13
C SER A 100 10.82 24.74 -7.23
N ARG A 101 11.03 25.07 -8.51
CA ARG A 101 10.39 24.37 -9.64
C ARG A 101 11.01 23.00 -9.93
N GLN A 102 12.31 22.85 -9.68
CA GLN A 102 13.04 21.59 -9.93
C GLN A 102 12.96 20.62 -8.74
N SER A 103 12.79 21.17 -7.54
CA SER A 103 12.75 20.41 -6.29
C SER A 103 11.41 19.73 -6.07
N LYS A 104 11.44 18.49 -5.59
CA LYS A 104 10.26 17.81 -5.01
C LYS A 104 9.96 18.28 -3.58
N VAL A 105 10.84 19.08 -3.00
CA VAL A 105 10.69 19.67 -1.68
C VAL A 105 10.42 21.16 -1.82
N THR A 106 9.32 21.63 -1.25
CA THR A 106 9.03 23.06 -1.08
C THR A 106 9.74 23.56 0.17
N TRP A 107 10.87 24.24 -0.05
CA TRP A 107 11.69 24.81 1.02
C TRP A 107 11.08 26.09 1.57
N THR A 108 11.01 26.18 2.89
CA THR A 108 10.58 27.39 3.61
C THR A 108 11.60 27.74 4.67
N VAL A 109 11.94 29.02 4.77
CA VAL A 109 12.87 29.49 5.81
C VAL A 109 12.11 29.57 7.13
N VAL A 110 12.64 28.90 8.14
CA VAL A 110 12.11 28.90 9.50
C VAL A 110 13.14 29.57 10.40
N SER A 111 12.66 30.43 11.31
CA SER A 111 13.55 31.15 12.21
C SER A 111 14.27 30.18 13.15
N PRO A 112 15.61 30.31 13.32
CA PRO A 112 16.37 29.50 14.28
C PRO A 112 15.87 29.70 15.72
N SER A 113 15.26 30.85 16.02
CA SER A 113 14.73 31.17 17.36
C SER A 113 13.60 30.24 17.82
N GLN A 114 12.98 29.50 16.90
CA GLN A 114 11.97 28.49 17.23
C GLN A 114 12.56 27.21 17.82
N PHE A 115 13.88 27.02 17.71
CA PHE A 115 14.57 25.81 18.13
C PHE A 115 15.62 26.16 19.18
N ALA A 116 15.51 25.59 20.37
CA ALA A 116 16.52 25.80 21.42
C ALA A 116 17.85 25.09 21.10
N SER A 117 17.82 24.07 20.22
CA SER A 117 18.97 23.25 19.84
C SER A 117 18.73 22.54 18.51
N LEU A 118 19.78 22.00 17.90
CA LEU A 118 19.65 21.11 16.73
C LEU A 118 18.83 19.84 17.05
N SER A 119 18.90 19.32 18.28
CA SER A 119 18.07 18.20 18.70
C SER A 119 16.57 18.53 18.66
N ASP A 120 16.20 19.76 18.98
CA ASP A 120 14.81 20.23 18.93
C ASP A 120 14.30 20.27 17.48
N LEU A 121 15.13 20.74 16.55
CA LEU A 121 14.84 20.67 15.11
C LEU A 121 14.62 19.22 14.66
N THR A 122 15.49 18.28 15.07
CA THR A 122 15.31 16.86 14.72
C THR A 122 14.06 16.25 15.36
N GLY A 123 13.73 16.63 16.60
CA GLY A 123 12.50 16.22 17.27
C GLY A 123 11.26 16.70 16.53
N ALA A 124 11.25 17.96 16.09
CA ALA A 124 10.17 18.52 15.29
C ALA A 124 9.96 17.79 13.94
N LEU A 125 11.02 17.29 13.32
CA LEU A 125 10.92 16.46 12.11
C LEU A 125 10.30 15.09 12.40
N VAL A 126 10.71 14.45 13.48
CA VAL A 126 10.12 13.18 13.95
C VAL A 126 8.62 13.36 14.25
N GLU A 127 8.24 14.48 14.86
CA GLU A 127 6.85 14.90 15.10
C GLU A 127 6.06 15.31 13.84
N GLN A 128 6.63 15.09 12.66
CA GLN A 128 5.95 15.29 11.37
C GLN A 128 5.66 16.74 10.98
N LYS A 129 6.33 17.72 11.60
CA LYS A 129 6.11 19.13 11.27
C LYS A 129 6.70 19.54 9.91
N ALA A 130 7.68 18.78 9.39
CA ALA A 130 8.19 18.86 8.02
C ALA A 130 8.71 17.49 7.55
N TRP A 131 9.04 17.37 6.25
CA TRP A 131 9.59 16.14 5.66
C TRP A 131 11.11 16.07 5.71
N ALA A 132 11.75 17.22 5.58
CA ALA A 132 13.20 17.37 5.65
C ALA A 132 13.54 18.74 6.23
N ALA A 133 14.73 18.86 6.82
CA ALA A 133 15.31 20.14 7.19
C ALA A 133 16.75 20.27 6.75
N ILE A 134 17.15 21.50 6.44
CA ILE A 134 18.53 21.90 6.23
C ILE A 134 18.88 22.84 7.38
N ALA A 135 19.88 22.48 8.17
CA ALA A 135 20.42 23.33 9.22
C ALA A 135 21.75 23.92 8.77
N ILE A 136 21.85 25.24 8.72
CA ILE A 136 23.11 25.94 8.50
C ILE A 136 23.69 26.28 9.87
N HIS A 137 24.90 25.81 10.16
CA HIS A 137 25.49 25.91 11.49
C HIS A 137 25.98 27.32 11.81
N ALA A 138 25.86 27.73 13.07
CA ALA A 138 26.37 29.00 13.54
C ALA A 138 27.88 29.17 13.31
N GLY A 139 28.31 30.37 12.93
CA GLY A 139 29.73 30.70 12.68
C GLY A 139 30.33 30.03 11.44
N SER A 140 29.51 29.51 10.53
CA SER A 140 29.98 28.97 9.25
C SER A 140 30.65 30.03 8.39
N THR A 141 30.04 31.22 8.31
CA THR A 141 30.63 32.35 7.57
C THR A 141 31.97 32.76 8.19
N ASP A 142 32.02 32.92 9.51
CA ASP A 142 33.24 33.33 10.23
C ASP A 142 34.36 32.30 10.06
N ARG A 143 34.05 30.99 10.15
CA ARG A 143 35.03 29.92 9.94
C ARG A 143 35.60 29.93 8.52
N LEU A 144 34.76 30.16 7.51
CA LEU A 144 35.20 30.27 6.13
C LEU A 144 36.12 31.49 5.94
N GLN A 145 35.71 32.65 6.47
CA GLN A 145 36.49 33.89 6.38
C GLN A 145 37.83 33.78 7.11
N ALA A 146 37.85 33.19 8.31
CA ALA A 146 39.07 32.96 9.07
C ALA A 146 40.04 32.05 8.32
N SER A 147 39.53 30.98 7.69
CA SER A 147 40.34 30.04 6.90
C SER A 147 40.88 30.66 5.61
N TYR A 148 40.17 31.65 5.05
CA TYR A 148 40.66 32.43 3.91
C TYR A 148 41.76 33.43 4.31
N ALA A 149 41.59 34.11 5.44
CA ALA A 149 42.57 35.08 5.94
C ALA A 149 43.85 34.42 6.50
N SER A 150 43.70 33.24 7.12
CA SER A 150 44.79 32.42 7.64
C SER A 150 44.56 30.96 7.23
N PRO A 151 45.29 30.46 6.22
CA PRO A 151 45.08 29.11 5.69
C PRO A 151 45.09 28.04 6.78
N ASN A 152 43.93 27.45 7.04
CA ASN A 152 43.75 26.39 8.02
C ASN A 152 43.61 25.04 7.31
N ALA A 153 44.65 24.20 7.36
CA ALA A 153 44.65 22.87 6.75
C ALA A 153 43.62 21.90 7.38
N SER A 154 43.07 22.23 8.56
CA SER A 154 42.03 21.44 9.24
C SER A 154 40.62 22.01 9.04
N TYR A 155 40.44 23.03 8.19
CA TYR A 155 39.11 23.54 7.87
C TYR A 155 38.30 22.50 7.10
N ASP A 156 37.09 22.20 7.60
CA ASP A 156 36.15 21.28 6.98
C ASP A 156 34.85 22.00 6.59
N GLY A 157 34.69 22.26 5.30
CA GLY A 157 33.49 22.89 4.75
C GLY A 157 32.24 22.02 4.83
N THR A 158 32.36 20.70 5.02
CA THR A 158 31.21 19.80 5.16
C THR A 158 30.47 20.00 6.49
N SER A 159 31.15 20.57 7.49
CA SER A 159 30.57 20.91 8.79
C SER A 159 29.66 22.15 8.78
N ALA A 160 29.61 22.89 7.66
CA ALA A 160 28.84 24.15 7.58
C ALA A 160 27.32 23.91 7.49
N ILE A 161 26.89 22.81 6.88
CA ILE A 161 25.48 22.51 6.61
C ILE A 161 25.19 21.05 6.92
N THR A 162 24.07 20.78 7.58
CA THR A 162 23.56 19.42 7.78
C THR A 162 22.17 19.28 7.21
N PHE A 163 21.95 18.20 6.46
CA PHE A 163 20.65 17.80 5.95
C PHE A 163 20.05 16.72 6.87
N TYR A 164 18.81 16.90 7.27
CA TYR A 164 18.02 15.95 8.03
C TYR A 164 16.84 15.48 7.18
N GLY A 165 16.76 14.17 6.93
CA GLY A 165 15.63 13.51 6.30
C GLY A 165 15.06 12.41 7.20
N VAL A 166 13.74 12.25 7.21
CA VAL A 166 13.08 11.18 7.97
C VAL A 166 12.87 9.97 7.07
N GLU A 167 13.78 8.99 7.15
CA GLU A 167 13.78 7.81 6.27
C GLU A 167 12.56 6.90 6.44
N ALA A 168 11.96 6.86 7.64
CA ALA A 168 10.76 6.05 7.91
C ALA A 168 9.54 6.42 7.03
N ARG A 169 9.56 7.58 6.36
CA ARG A 169 8.56 7.96 5.36
C ARG A 169 9.05 7.84 3.91
N ASN A 170 10.36 7.73 3.73
CA ASN A 170 11.02 7.64 2.42
C ASN A 170 10.85 6.25 1.78
N GLU A 171 10.57 5.21 2.57
CA GLU A 171 10.37 3.84 2.07
C GLU A 171 9.14 3.67 1.15
N ASN A 172 8.21 4.65 1.14
CA ASN A 172 7.01 4.65 0.30
C ASN A 172 6.98 5.78 -0.75
N ALA A 173 8.07 6.54 -0.90
CA ALA A 173 8.15 7.71 -1.79
C ALA A 173 8.77 7.36 -3.16
#